data_AF-A0A0D5CJU0-F1
#
_entry.id   AF-A0A0D5CJU0-F1
#
_cell.length_a   1.000
_cell.length_b   1.000
_cell.length_c   1.000
_cell.angle_alpha   90.00
_cell.angle_beta   90.00
_cell.angle_gamma   90.00
#
_symmetry.space_group_name_H-M   'P 1'
#
loop_
_entity.id
_entity.type
_entity.pdbx_description
1 polymer ?
#
loop_
_entity_poly.entity_id
_entity_poly.type
_entity_poly.pdbx_seq_one_letter_code
_entity_poly.pdbx_strand_id
1 'polypeptide(L)'
;MTRAAAGLTETSGDPGDAVRDIPRALSAWFPASPHPGGFAWEAATGQLPERIAVVRDDAGALIGWAGSSPDDARVECAPGDDGTTDLLAAWLLDAAGDGRTSVAVHRGQERLRGILAGRGFVDEAVPLAGLRHPARDTGARPPPPGT
;
A
#
# COMPACT_ATOMS: atom_id res chain seq x y z
N MET A 1 -3.52 -14.58 16.94
CA MET A 1 -2.24 -15.32 16.94
C MET A 1 -1.26 -14.46 16.17
N THR A 2 -0.25 -13.92 16.84
CA THR A 2 0.81 -13.12 16.20
C THR A 2 1.74 -14.08 15.47
N ARG A 3 1.97 -13.90 14.16
CA ARG A 3 3.00 -14.67 13.45
C ARG A 3 4.37 -14.16 13.90
N ALA A 4 5.28 -15.06 14.25
CA ALA A 4 6.65 -14.68 14.56
C ALA A 4 7.35 -14.26 13.26
N ALA A 5 7.89 -13.04 13.23
CA ALA A 5 8.66 -12.54 12.11
C ALA A 5 10.06 -13.17 12.13
N ALA A 6 10.47 -13.75 10.99
CA ALA A 6 11.81 -14.29 10.81
C ALA A 6 12.86 -13.20 10.54
N GLY A 7 12.43 -11.99 10.16
CA GLY A 7 13.29 -10.85 9.91
C GLY A 7 12.76 -9.91 8.83
N LEU A 8 13.44 -8.76 8.69
CA LEU A 8 13.20 -7.75 7.67
C LEU A 8 14.25 -7.89 6.56
N THR A 9 13.80 -7.97 5.30
CA THR A 9 14.69 -7.95 4.13
C THR A 9 14.41 -6.70 3.32
N GLU A 10 15.45 -5.89 3.10
CA GLU A 10 15.40 -4.71 2.23
C GLU A 10 15.92 -5.04 0.82
N THR A 11 15.24 -4.51 -0.19
CA THR A 11 15.65 -4.56 -1.59
C THR A 11 15.77 -3.15 -2.14
N SER A 12 16.94 -2.83 -2.69
CA SER A 12 17.22 -1.57 -3.40
C SER A 12 17.58 -1.89 -4.85
N GLY A 13 16.89 -1.30 -5.83
CA GLY A 13 17.14 -1.54 -7.26
C GLY A 13 16.12 -2.48 -7.91
N ASP A 14 16.57 -3.45 -8.73
CA ASP A 14 15.69 -4.41 -9.40
C ASP A 14 14.95 -5.27 -8.36
N PRO A 15 13.61 -5.16 -8.25
CA PRO A 15 12.86 -5.65 -7.09
C PRO A 15 12.84 -7.19 -6.94
N GLY A 16 13.35 -7.95 -7.91
CA GLY A 16 13.70 -9.37 -7.77
C GLY A 16 12.60 -10.30 -7.24
N ASP A 17 13.00 -11.46 -6.70
CA ASP A 17 12.10 -12.49 -6.13
C ASP A 17 11.30 -11.99 -4.90
N ALA A 18 11.76 -10.93 -4.23
CA ALA A 18 11.17 -10.43 -2.99
C ALA A 18 9.76 -9.87 -3.19
N VAL A 19 9.50 -9.18 -4.31
CA VAL A 19 8.19 -8.58 -4.61
C VAL A 19 7.19 -9.56 -5.24
N ARG A 20 7.65 -10.72 -5.71
CA ARG A 20 6.81 -11.71 -6.41
C ARG A 20 5.62 -12.20 -5.59
N ASP A 21 5.76 -12.24 -4.28
CA ASP A 21 4.71 -12.73 -3.37
C ASP A 21 3.72 -11.65 -2.93
N ILE A 22 4.04 -10.36 -3.12
CA ILE A 22 3.21 -9.23 -2.67
C ILE A 22 1.80 -9.28 -3.27
N PRO A 23 1.57 -9.41 -4.60
CA PRO A 23 0.23 -9.42 -5.16
C PRO A 23 -0.70 -10.49 -4.54
N ARG A 24 -0.14 -11.68 -4.28
CA ARG A 24 -0.87 -12.79 -3.68
C ARG A 24 -1.20 -12.50 -2.22
N ALA A 25 -0.25 -11.94 -1.48
CA ALA A 25 -0.44 -11.57 -0.09
C ALA A 25 -1.51 -10.46 0.05
N LEU A 26 -1.46 -9.43 -0.79
CA LEU A 26 -2.47 -8.36 -0.81
C LEU A 26 -3.87 -8.86 -1.10
N SER A 27 -4.00 -9.78 -2.06
CA SER A 27 -5.28 -10.44 -2.34
C SER A 27 -5.83 -11.19 -1.12
N ALA A 28 -4.95 -11.76 -0.30
CA ALA A 28 -5.34 -12.49 0.91
C ALA A 28 -5.66 -11.56 2.10
N TRP A 29 -4.91 -10.48 2.28
CA TRP A 29 -5.10 -9.52 3.38
C TRP A 29 -6.29 -8.58 3.14
N PHE A 30 -6.52 -8.21 1.88
CA PHE A 30 -7.53 -7.23 1.50
C PHE A 30 -8.43 -7.75 0.36
N PRO A 31 -9.20 -8.83 0.58
CA PRO A 31 -9.99 -9.47 -0.48
C PRO A 31 -11.10 -8.57 -1.05
N ALA A 32 -11.50 -7.54 -0.31
CA ALA A 32 -12.49 -6.54 -0.75
C ALA A 32 -11.86 -5.29 -1.39
N SER A 33 -10.53 -5.17 -1.40
CA SER A 33 -9.83 -4.05 -2.03
C SER A 33 -9.56 -4.35 -3.51
N PRO A 34 -9.73 -3.38 -4.43
CA PRO A 34 -9.47 -3.56 -5.86
C PRO A 34 -7.97 -3.68 -6.23
N HIS A 35 -7.10 -4.02 -5.28
CA HIS A 35 -5.65 -3.82 -5.35
C HIS A 35 -4.76 -4.83 -6.10
N PRO A 36 -5.14 -6.09 -6.42
CA PRO A 36 -4.18 -7.02 -7.01
C PRO A 36 -3.70 -6.58 -8.40
N GLY A 37 -4.60 -5.98 -9.19
CA GLY A 37 -4.30 -5.49 -10.53
C GLY A 37 -3.44 -4.23 -10.53
N GLY A 38 -3.61 -3.34 -9.55
CA GLY A 38 -2.84 -2.09 -9.43
C GLY A 38 -1.36 -2.37 -9.16
N PHE A 39 -1.07 -3.20 -8.15
CA PHE A 39 0.32 -3.54 -7.81
C PHE A 39 1.02 -4.28 -8.97
N ALA A 40 0.36 -5.25 -9.60
CA ALA A 40 0.95 -5.98 -10.72
C ALA A 40 1.24 -5.06 -11.92
N TRP A 41 0.39 -4.06 -12.15
CA TRP A 41 0.61 -3.05 -13.18
C TRP A 41 1.81 -2.15 -12.81
N GLU A 42 1.86 -1.61 -11.59
CA GLU A 42 3.00 -0.80 -11.10
C GLU A 42 4.33 -1.54 -11.23
N ALA A 43 4.35 -2.83 -10.89
CA ALA A 43 5.52 -3.69 -11.07
C ALA A 43 5.93 -3.82 -12.54
N ALA A 44 4.96 -4.02 -13.45
CA ALA A 44 5.22 -4.18 -14.88
C ALA A 44 5.66 -2.87 -15.57
N THR A 45 5.28 -1.71 -15.02
CA THR A 45 5.59 -0.39 -15.56
C THR A 45 6.79 0.28 -14.88
N GLY A 46 7.43 -0.38 -13.92
CA GLY A 46 8.56 0.18 -13.18
C GLY A 46 8.18 1.36 -12.29
N GLN A 47 6.95 1.35 -11.76
CA GLN A 47 6.39 2.41 -10.91
C GLN A 47 6.27 1.99 -9.44
N LEU A 48 6.91 0.89 -9.06
CA LEU A 48 7.05 0.55 -7.64
C LEU A 48 7.95 1.56 -6.92
N PRO A 49 7.77 1.73 -5.60
CA PRO A 49 8.67 2.51 -4.79
C PRO A 49 10.14 2.10 -4.95
N GLU A 50 11.05 3.07 -4.90
CA GLU A 50 12.49 2.89 -5.13
C GLU A 50 13.14 1.99 -4.07
N ARG A 51 12.63 2.08 -2.83
CA ARG A 51 13.04 1.25 -1.71
C ARG A 51 11.86 0.40 -1.27
N ILE A 52 12.11 -0.89 -1.11
CA ILE A 52 11.09 -1.85 -0.67
C ILE A 52 11.69 -2.70 0.45
N ALA A 53 10.89 -2.96 1.48
CA ALA A 53 11.21 -3.95 2.49
C ALA A 53 10.06 -4.95 2.66
N VAL A 54 10.42 -6.20 2.93
CA VAL A 54 9.49 -7.31 3.14
C VAL A 54 9.78 -7.99 4.47
N VAL A 55 8.73 -8.43 5.15
CA VAL A 55 8.80 -9.24 6.37
C VAL A 55 8.17 -10.59 6.08
N ARG A 56 8.88 -11.65 6.43
CA ARG A 56 8.40 -13.03 6.30
C ARG A 56 8.30 -13.69 7.66
N ASP A 57 7.39 -14.64 7.80
CA ASP A 57 7.36 -15.54 8.97
C ASP A 57 8.42 -16.65 8.84
N ASP A 58 8.56 -17.45 9.89
CA ASP A 58 9.51 -18.59 9.92
C ASP A 58 9.24 -19.65 8.84
N ALA A 59 8.01 -19.71 8.29
CA ALA A 59 7.65 -20.58 7.18
C ALA A 59 7.97 -19.95 5.81
N GLY A 60 8.55 -18.74 5.80
CA GLY A 60 8.87 -17.99 4.60
C GLY A 60 7.67 -17.27 3.96
N ALA A 61 6.49 -17.30 4.59
CA ALA A 61 5.32 -16.61 4.06
C ALA A 61 5.45 -15.10 4.30
N LEU A 62 5.14 -14.30 3.28
CA LEU A 62 5.08 -12.85 3.42
C LEU A 62 3.99 -12.47 4.43
N ILE A 63 4.36 -11.65 5.42
CA ILE A 63 3.45 -11.16 6.48
C ILE A 63 3.36 -9.64 6.52
N GLY A 64 4.25 -8.93 5.83
CA GLY A 64 4.13 -7.49 5.61
C GLY A 64 5.14 -6.99 4.59
N TRP A 65 4.88 -5.81 4.05
CA TRP A 65 5.83 -5.08 3.23
C TRP A 65 5.65 -3.57 3.38
N ALA A 66 6.70 -2.82 3.06
CA ALA A 66 6.65 -1.37 2.95
C ALA A 66 7.41 -0.91 1.72
N GLY A 67 6.96 0.21 1.16
CA GLY A 67 7.61 0.89 0.07
C GLY A 67 7.85 2.36 0.42
N SER A 68 8.99 2.90 -0.03
CA SER A 68 9.35 4.30 0.15
C SER A 68 9.98 4.88 -1.12
N SER A 69 9.35 5.93 -1.62
CA SER A 69 9.80 6.90 -2.61
C SER A 69 9.44 8.31 -2.12
N PRO A 70 10.02 9.38 -2.70
CA PRO A 70 9.66 10.75 -2.33
C PRO A 70 8.15 11.05 -2.39
N ASP A 71 7.45 10.47 -3.38
CA ASP A 71 6.04 10.72 -3.66
C ASP A 71 5.10 9.53 -3.34
N ASP A 72 5.64 8.38 -2.94
CA ASP A 72 4.86 7.17 -2.63
C ASP A 72 5.48 6.43 -1.44
N ALA A 73 4.80 6.49 -0.29
CA ALA A 73 5.17 5.74 0.90
C ALA A 73 3.96 4.95 1.42
N ARG A 74 4.15 3.66 1.68
CA ARG A 74 3.07 2.76 2.10
C ARG A 74 3.58 1.62 2.96
N VAL A 75 2.74 1.18 3.90
CA VAL A 75 2.95 0.00 4.75
C VAL A 75 1.70 -0.86 4.66
N GLU A 76 1.87 -2.15 4.35
CA GLU A 76 0.76 -3.09 4.25
C GLU A 76 1.16 -4.40 4.94
N CYS A 77 0.31 -4.88 5.85
CA CYS A 77 0.59 -6.03 6.71
C CYS A 77 -0.59 -7.00 6.73
N ALA A 78 -0.31 -8.24 7.11
CA ALA A 78 -1.34 -9.19 7.46
C ALA A 78 -2.24 -8.64 8.59
N PRO A 79 -3.57 -8.84 8.55
CA PRO A 79 -4.48 -8.30 9.56
C PRO A 79 -4.12 -8.76 10.98
N GLY A 80 -4.10 -7.80 11.93
CA GLY A 80 -3.87 -8.07 13.35
C GLY A 80 -2.41 -8.34 13.73
N ASP A 81 -1.45 -8.04 12.87
CA ASP A 81 -0.01 -8.13 13.17
C ASP A 81 0.59 -6.74 13.45
N ASP A 82 0.38 -6.26 14.68
CA ASP A 82 0.91 -4.98 15.14
C ASP A 82 2.44 -4.96 15.20
N GLY A 83 3.08 -6.10 15.48
CA GLY A 83 4.54 -6.19 15.55
C GLY A 83 5.21 -5.97 14.19
N THR A 84 4.66 -6.61 13.15
CA THR A 84 5.11 -6.37 11.78
C THR A 84 4.81 -4.94 11.32
N THR A 85 3.67 -4.37 11.75
CA THR A 85 3.33 -2.97 11.47
C THR A 85 4.33 -2.00 12.09
N ASP A 86 4.69 -2.21 13.36
CA ASP A 86 5.67 -1.38 14.07
C ASP A 86 7.05 -1.42 13.38
N LEU A 87 7.50 -2.62 13.02
CA LEU A 87 8.78 -2.84 12.35
C LEU A 87 8.85 -2.12 11.00
N LEU A 88 7.81 -2.26 10.17
CA LEU A 88 7.77 -1.66 8.83
C LEU A 88 7.55 -0.14 8.88
N ALA A 89 6.78 0.37 9.85
CA ALA A 89 6.65 1.80 10.07
C ALA A 89 7.98 2.43 10.50
N ALA A 90 8.75 1.76 11.36
CA ALA A 90 10.09 2.22 11.73
C ALA A 90 11.04 2.24 10.54
N TRP A 91 11.05 1.18 9.73
CA TRP A 91 11.84 1.12 8.50
C TRP A 91 11.46 2.23 7.52
N LEU A 92 10.16 2.47 7.28
CA LEU A 92 9.71 3.49 6.34
C LEU A 92 10.17 4.90 6.75
N LEU A 93 10.10 5.22 8.04
CA LEU A 93 10.55 6.52 8.55
C LEU A 93 12.06 6.70 8.43
N ASP A 94 12.85 5.63 8.63
CA ASP A 94 14.30 5.65 8.39
C ASP A 94 14.61 5.80 6.89
N ALA A 95 13.87 5.07 6.03
CA ALA A 95 14.03 5.14 4.58
C ALA A 95 13.70 6.52 3.99
N ALA A 96 12.72 7.22 4.57
CA ALA A 96 12.35 8.59 4.19
C ALA A 96 13.38 9.64 4.67
N GLY A 97 14.14 9.34 5.73
CA GLY A 97 15.11 10.26 6.33
C GLY A 97 14.48 11.59 6.75
N ASP A 98 15.19 12.70 6.53
CA ASP A 98 14.71 14.06 6.83
C ASP A 98 13.77 14.63 5.74
N GLY A 99 13.42 13.84 4.74
CA GLY A 99 12.57 14.25 3.63
C GLY A 99 11.11 14.45 4.02
N ARG A 100 10.38 15.26 3.26
CA ARG A 100 8.92 15.28 3.34
C ARG A 100 8.40 13.96 2.80
N THR A 101 7.54 13.27 3.54
CA THR A 101 6.92 12.02 3.12
C THR A 101 5.42 12.05 3.41
N SER A 102 4.64 11.45 2.50
CA SER A 102 3.21 11.22 2.67
C SER A 102 2.97 9.72 2.64
N VAL A 103 2.23 9.21 3.62
CA VAL A 103 2.00 7.77 3.79
C VAL A 103 0.53 7.46 3.50
N ALA A 104 0.28 6.55 2.57
CA ALA A 104 -1.06 6.03 2.34
C ALA A 104 -1.51 5.18 3.54
N VAL A 105 -2.60 5.58 4.19
CA VAL A 105 -3.19 4.86 5.33
C VAL A 105 -4.65 4.51 5.01
N HIS A 106 -4.93 3.23 4.86
CA HIS A 106 -6.26 2.72 4.56
C HIS A 106 -7.10 2.51 5.83
N ARG A 107 -8.43 2.48 5.64
CA ARG A 107 -9.38 2.17 6.72
C ARG A 107 -9.06 0.78 7.30
N GLY A 108 -8.84 0.71 8.61
CA GLY A 108 -8.46 -0.52 9.32
C GLY A 108 -6.99 -0.59 9.72
N GLN A 109 -6.14 0.34 9.27
CA GLN A 109 -4.74 0.45 9.68
C GLN A 109 -4.58 1.39 10.90
N GLU A 110 -5.40 1.19 11.94
CA GLU A 110 -5.42 2.08 13.12
C GLU A 110 -4.08 2.11 13.85
N ARG A 111 -3.37 0.97 13.90
CA ARG A 111 -2.03 0.90 14.50
C ARG A 111 -1.03 1.79 13.75
N LEU A 112 -0.97 1.67 12.43
CA LEU A 112 -0.11 2.51 11.58
C LEU A 112 -0.45 3.99 11.75
N ARG A 113 -1.73 4.34 11.72
CA ARG A 113 -2.20 5.72 11.93
C ARG A 113 -1.75 6.26 13.29
N GLY A 114 -1.86 5.46 14.35
CA GLY A 114 -1.40 5.84 15.69
C GLY A 114 0.11 6.08 15.77
N ILE A 115 0.93 5.25 15.11
CA ILE A 115 2.39 5.44 15.04
C ILE A 115 2.72 6.75 14.33
N LEU A 116 2.13 6.98 13.15
CA LEU A 116 2.39 8.18 12.35
C LEU A 116 1.93 9.45 13.08
N ALA A 117 0.74 9.45 13.65
CA ALA A 117 0.24 10.58 14.45
C ALA A 117 1.16 10.88 15.65
N GLY A 118 1.67 9.84 16.32
CA GLY A 118 2.67 9.98 17.39
C GLY A 118 4.01 10.56 16.94
N ARG A 119 4.30 10.55 15.64
CA ARG A 119 5.48 11.17 15.00
C ARG A 119 5.18 12.53 14.37
N GLY A 120 3.97 13.07 14.58
CA GLY A 120 3.57 14.39 14.09
C GLY A 120 2.98 14.41 12.68
N PHE A 121 2.70 13.24 12.09
CA PHE A 121 1.92 13.19 10.86
C PHE A 121 0.49 13.67 11.14
N VAL A 122 -0.10 14.33 10.15
CA VAL A 122 -1.47 14.82 10.18
C VAL A 122 -2.23 14.23 9.01
N ASP A 123 -3.52 13.97 9.19
CA ASP A 123 -4.35 13.49 8.08
C ASP A 123 -4.50 14.60 7.03
N GLU A 124 -4.09 14.32 5.80
CA GLU A 124 -4.36 15.19 4.66
C GLU A 124 -5.67 14.76 3.98
N ALA A 125 -6.59 15.70 3.85
CA ALA A 125 -7.79 15.50 3.05
C ALA A 125 -7.41 15.57 1.56
N VAL A 126 -7.03 14.43 0.97
CA VAL A 126 -6.81 14.36 -0.48
C VAL A 126 -8.17 14.45 -1.18
N PRO A 127 -8.43 15.47 -2.01
CA PRO A 127 -9.61 15.46 -2.86
C PRO A 127 -9.45 14.28 -3.82
N LEU A 128 -10.40 13.34 -3.84
CA LEU A 128 -10.52 12.42 -4.96
C LEU A 128 -10.55 13.28 -6.23
N ALA A 129 -9.51 13.19 -7.05
CA ALA A 129 -9.45 13.86 -8.35
C ALA A 129 -10.58 13.29 -9.21
N GLY A 130 -11.75 13.89 -9.11
CA GLY A 130 -12.99 13.32 -9.61
C GLY A 130 -13.93 14.41 -10.08
N LEU A 131 -14.47 14.20 -11.28
CA LEU A 131 -15.55 15.03 -11.82
C LEU A 131 -16.88 14.42 -11.37
N ARG A 132 -17.78 15.24 -10.82
CA ARG A 132 -19.14 14.82 -10.46
C ARG A 132 -20.15 15.36 -11.47
N HIS A 133 -21.07 14.51 -11.92
CA HIS A 133 -22.21 14.90 -12.74
C HIS A 133 -23.41 14.00 -12.44
N PRO A 134 -24.66 14.51 -12.38
CA PRO A 134 -25.82 13.64 -12.30
C PRO A 134 -25.86 12.71 -13.52
N ALA A 135 -26.01 11.40 -13.27
CA ALA A 135 -25.98 10.36 -14.31
C ALA A 135 -27.02 10.58 -15.42
N ARG A 136 -28.18 11.15 -15.05
CA ARG A 136 -29.27 11.51 -15.98
C ARG A 136 -28.94 12.63 -16.97
N ASP A 137 -27.93 13.44 -16.64
CA ASP A 137 -27.64 14.69 -17.35
C ASP A 137 -26.38 14.54 -18.25
N THR A 138 -25.77 13.35 -18.34
CA THR A 138 -24.55 13.09 -19.16
C THR A 138 -24.80 13.08 -20.67
N GLY A 139 -26.04 13.29 -21.13
CA GLY A 139 -26.40 13.30 -22.55
C GLY A 139 -26.36 11.93 -23.24
N ALA A 140 -26.05 10.85 -22.51
CA ALA A 140 -25.96 9.48 -23.04
C ALA A 140 -27.33 8.82 -23.27
N ARG A 141 -28.30 9.56 -23.83
CA ARG A 141 -29.57 8.96 -24.26
C ARG A 141 -29.30 8.20 -25.57
N PRO A 142 -29.63 6.89 -25.66
CA PRO A 142 -29.52 6.17 -26.92
C PRO A 142 -30.30 6.90 -28.02
N PRO A 143 -29.81 6.95 -29.27
CA PRO A 143 -30.59 7.49 -30.37
C PRO A 143 -31.92 6.71 -30.47
N PRO A 144 -33.04 7.37 -30.78
CA PRO A 144 -34.31 6.68 -30.95
C PRO A 144 -34.17 5.64 -32.06
N PRO A 145 -34.83 4.47 -31.96
CA PRO A 145 -34.83 3.49 -33.03
C PRO A 145 -35.35 4.16 -34.30
N GLY A 146 -34.57 4.09 -35.38
CA GLY A 146 -34.93 4.67 -36.67
C GLY A 146 -36.25 4.10 -37.16
N THR A 147 -37.18 4.99 -37.51
CA THR A 147 -38.44 4.69 -38.19
C THR A 147 -38.22 4.24 -39.62
#